data_AF-A0A957XLU5-F1
#
_entry.id   AF-A0A957XLU5-F1
#
_cell.length_a   1.000
_cell.length_b   1.000
_cell.length_c   1.000
_cell.angle_alpha   90.00
_cell.angle_beta   90.00
_cell.angle_gamma   90.00
#
_symmetry.space_group_name_H-M   'P 1'
#
loop_
_entity.id
_entity.type
_entity.pdbx_description
1 polymer ?
#
loop_
_entity_poly.entity_id
_entity_poly.type
_entity_poly.pdbx_seq_one_letter_code
_entity_poly.pdbx_strand_id
1 'polypeptide(L)' 'MIQQNSQNMEETVVALNRLNPGQSGRIMRVSGQPAARRRLLELGLVRGEMI' A
#
# COMPACT_ATOMS: atom_id res chain seq x y z
N MET A 1 -20.57 30.93 -1.13
CA MET A 1 -19.73 30.31 -2.18
C MET A 1 -18.68 29.46 -1.48
N ILE A 2 -18.62 28.17 -1.80
CA ILE A 2 -17.85 27.15 -1.06
C ILE A 2 -16.40 27.22 -1.52
N GLN A 3 -15.49 27.65 -0.64
CA GLN A 3 -14.05 27.51 -0.87
C GLN A 3 -13.63 26.10 -0.46
N GLN A 4 -13.25 25.31 -1.46
CA GLN A 4 -12.68 23.98 -1.32
C GLN A 4 -11.31 24.13 -0.64
N ASN A 5 -11.20 23.74 0.62
CA ASN A 5 -9.91 23.47 1.26
C ASN A 5 -9.86 21.98 1.60
N SER A 6 -9.86 21.15 0.56
CA SER A 6 -9.54 19.73 0.64
C SER A 6 -8.04 19.64 0.92
N GLN A 7 -7.69 19.70 2.21
CA GLN A 7 -6.33 19.43 2.68
C GLN A 7 -5.88 18.09 2.06
N ASN A 8 -4.81 18.16 1.26
CA ASN A 8 -4.16 17.00 0.68
C ASN A 8 -3.85 16.00 1.80
N MET A 9 -4.59 14.88 1.85
CA MET A 9 -4.15 13.73 2.63
C MET A 9 -2.84 13.29 1.99
N GLU A 10 -1.71 13.57 2.64
CA GLU A 10 -0.43 13.01 2.26
C GLU A 10 -0.54 11.48 2.43
N GLU A 11 -0.93 10.78 1.36
CA GLU A 11 -0.86 9.33 1.29
C GLU A 11 0.59 8.92 1.52
N THR A 12 0.90 8.61 2.77
CA THR A 12 2.26 8.29 3.18
C THR A 12 2.52 6.84 2.83
N VAL A 13 3.40 6.61 1.85
CA VAL A 13 3.81 5.26 1.47
C VAL A 13 4.79 4.72 2.52
N VAL A 14 4.34 3.73 3.28
CA VAL A 14 5.16 3.02 4.27
C VAL A 14 5.44 1.59 3.82
N ALA A 15 6.53 1.02 4.33
CA ALA A 15 6.80 -0.41 4.15
C ALA A 15 5.80 -1.24 4.98
N LEU A 16 5.44 -2.42 4.47
CA LEU A 16 4.48 -3.32 5.12
C LEU A 16 4.87 -3.65 6.58
N ASN A 17 6.16 -3.77 6.88
CA ASN A 17 6.66 -4.03 8.23
C ASN A 17 6.47 -2.88 9.23
N ARG A 18 5.98 -1.71 8.79
CA ARG A 18 5.64 -0.57 9.65
C ARG A 18 4.14 -0.49 9.97
N LEU A 19 3.32 -1.38 9.42
CA LEU A 19 1.92 -1.49 9.80
C LEU A 19 1.81 -2.16 11.18
N ASN A 20 1.03 -1.57 12.06
CA ASN A 20 0.67 -2.17 13.34
C ASN A 20 -0.46 -3.21 13.14
N PRO A 21 -0.59 -4.20 14.02
CA PRO A 21 -1.71 -5.13 14.00
C PRO A 21 -3.06 -4.41 13.97
N GLY A 22 -3.96 -4.85 13.08
CA GLY A 22 -5.27 -4.23 12.87
C GLY A 22 -5.26 -3.00 11.97
N GLN A 23 -4.10 -2.54 11.50
CA GLN A 23 -4.02 -1.54 10.44
C GLN A 23 -4.07 -2.23 9.07
N SER A 24 -4.75 -1.57 8.14
CA SER A 24 -4.83 -1.99 6.74
C SER A 24 -4.28 -0.92 5.81
N GLY A 25 -3.85 -1.34 4.63
CA GLY A 25 -3.30 -0.43 3.62
C GLY A 25 -3.49 -0.94 2.20
N ARG A 26 -3.48 0.00 1.25
CA ARG A 26 -3.44 -0.32 -0.17
C ARG A 26 -2.00 -0.57 -0.61
N ILE A 27 -1.77 -1.69 -1.29
CA ILE A 27 -0.46 -1.99 -1.88
C ILE A 27 -0.17 -1.02 -3.02
N MET A 28 0.75 -0.08 -2.80
CA MET A 28 1.16 0.90 -3.82
C MET A 28 2.25 0.37 -4.76
N ARG A 29 3.14 -0.49 -4.24
CA ARG A 29 4.25 -1.09 -5.00
C ARG A 29 4.66 -2.42 -4.35
N VAL A 30 5.08 -3.36 -5.20
CA VAL A 30 5.77 -4.59 -4.78
C VAL A 30 7.16 -4.60 -5.41
N SER A 31 8.19 -4.70 -4.57
CA SER A 31 9.60 -4.71 -4.98
C SER A 31 10.40 -5.74 -4.21
N GLY A 32 11.50 -6.23 -4.77
CA GLY A 32 12.37 -7.22 -4.15
C GLY A 32 12.99 -8.17 -5.17
N GLN A 33 13.64 -9.21 -4.67
CA GLN A 33 14.23 -10.25 -5.53
C GLN A 33 13.15 -10.95 -6.37
N PRO A 34 13.49 -11.45 -7.58
CA PRO A 34 12.52 -12.08 -8.49
C PRO A 34 11.71 -13.21 -7.85
N ALA A 35 12.34 -14.04 -6.99
CA ALA A 35 11.68 -15.14 -6.29
C ALA A 35 10.62 -14.63 -5.29
N ALA A 36 10.95 -13.61 -4.49
CA ALA A 36 10.02 -13.01 -3.54
C ALA A 36 8.84 -12.34 -4.26
N ARG A 37 9.11 -11.60 -5.35
CA ARG A 37 8.05 -10.99 -6.16
C ARG A 37 7.10 -12.04 -6.74
N ARG A 38 7.61 -13.14 -7.27
CA ARG A 38 6.78 -14.25 -7.77
C ARG A 38 5.90 -14.83 -6.66
N ARG A 39 6.47 -15.06 -5.48
CA ARG A 39 5.72 -15.57 -4.33
C ARG A 39 4.59 -14.64 -3.90
N LEU A 40 4.84 -13.33 -3.87
CA LEU A 40 3.81 -12.34 -3.54
C LEU A 40 2.68 -12.34 -4.59
N LEU A 41 3.00 -12.48 -5.88
CA LEU A 41 2.00 -12.61 -6.94
C LEU A 41 1.12 -13.87 -6.77
N GLU A 42 1.72 -15.02 -6.45
CA GLU A 42 0.98 -16.27 -6.18
C GLU A 42 0.01 -16.16 -5.01
N LEU A 43 0.32 -15.31 -4.04
CA LEU A 43 -0.53 -15.02 -2.88
C LEU A 43 -1.59 -13.94 -3.17
N GLY A 44 -1.66 -13.42 -4.40
CA GLY A 44 -2.56 -12.32 -4.75
C GLY A 44 -2.13 -10.95 -4.24
N LEU A 45 -0.90 -10.82 -3.71
CA LEU A 45 -0.38 -9.55 -3.19
C LEU A 45 0.17 -8.70 -4.35
N VAL A 46 -0.76 -8.03 -5.05
CA VAL A 46 -0.48 -7.19 -6.22
C VAL A 46 -0.79 -5.72 -5.94
N ARG A 47 -0.30 -4.82 -6.81
CA ARG A 47 -0.59 -3.38 -6.69
C ARG A 47 -2.10 -3.14 -6.77
N GLY A 48 -2.60 -2.33 -5.83
CA GLY A 48 -4.00 -1.94 -5.74
C GLY A 48 -4.82 -2.78 -4.75
N GLU A 49 -4.28 -3.92 -4.31
CA GLU A 49 -4.94 -4.78 -3.34
C GLU A 49 -4.89 -4.20 -1.91
N MET A 50 -5.88 -4.57 -1.11
CA MET A 50 -5.99 -4.22 0.30
C MET A 50 -5.46 -5.36 1.16
N ILE A 51 -4.66 -5.02 2.16
CA ILE A 51 -4.13 -5.94 3.17
C ILE A 51 -4.30 -5.40 4.57
#